data_AF-A0A3S3BLX9-F1
#
_entry.id   AF-A0A3S3BLX9-F1
#
_cell.length_a   1.000
_cell.length_b   1.000
_cell.length_c   1.000
_cell.angle_alpha   90.00
_cell.angle_beta   90.00
_cell.angle_gamma   90.00
#
_symmetry.space_group_name_H-M   'P 1'
#
loop_
_entity.id
_entity.type
_entity.pdbx_description
1 polymer ?
#
loop_
_entity_poly.entity_id
_entity_poly.type
_entity_poly.pdbx_seq_one_letter_code
_entity_poly.pdbx_strand_id
1 'polypeptide(L)'
;MAAIAPAAARRIEAKIEKDDPGDTIGSCKDLVESVIAQILDARGVPVSSRDDLGKKFKKVVDALRLRTNAVPGDPKASEAVTGVIRGLDQTMQNLGALRNAAGTGHGRASTSPVTRRHARLALNAAVTVTEYLFAEWEKINP
;
A
#
# COMPACT_ATOMS: atom_id res chain seq x y z
N MET A 1 6.90 13.78 -9.51
CA MET A 1 6.05 12.63 -9.10
C MET A 1 5.74 12.63 -7.59
N ALA A 2 6.65 13.11 -6.73
CA ALA A 2 6.50 13.22 -5.27
C ALA A 2 5.17 13.80 -4.75
N ALA A 3 4.52 14.69 -5.51
CA ALA A 3 3.27 15.34 -5.08
C ALA A 3 2.03 14.43 -5.12
N ILE A 4 2.07 13.28 -5.80
CA ILE A 4 0.87 12.47 -6.06
C ILE A 4 0.43 11.69 -4.82
N ALA A 5 1.35 11.01 -4.10
CA ALA A 5 1.01 10.27 -2.88
C ALA A 5 0.45 11.18 -1.78
N PRO A 6 1.11 12.30 -1.42
CA PRO A 6 0.62 13.20 -0.38
C PRO A 6 -0.70 13.90 -0.78
N ALA A 7 -0.91 14.19 -2.07
CA ALA A 7 -2.18 14.75 -2.53
C ALA A 7 -3.31 13.69 -2.49
N ALA A 8 -3.04 12.45 -2.90
CA ALA A 8 -4.02 11.37 -2.85
C ALA A 8 -4.40 11.00 -1.41
N ALA A 9 -3.43 10.88 -0.51
CA ALA A 9 -3.66 10.62 0.91
C ALA A 9 -4.58 11.70 1.54
N ARG A 10 -4.30 12.99 1.29
CA ARG A 10 -5.15 14.10 1.77
C ARG A 10 -6.58 14.04 1.24
N ARG A 11 -6.77 13.62 -0.02
CA ARG A 11 -8.13 13.43 -0.59
C ARG A 11 -8.86 12.27 0.10
N ILE A 12 -8.17 11.17 0.39
CA ILE A 12 -8.74 10.01 1.09
C ILE A 12 -9.08 10.38 2.54
N GLU A 13 -8.22 11.14 3.21
CA GLU A 13 -8.48 11.67 4.54
C GLU A 13 -9.77 12.51 4.59
N ALA A 14 -9.98 13.39 3.61
CA ALA A 14 -11.22 14.16 3.51
C ALA A 14 -12.48 13.29 3.25
N LYS A 15 -12.32 12.08 2.69
CA LYS A 15 -13.43 11.12 2.53
C LYS A 15 -13.82 10.44 3.85
N ILE A 16 -12.87 10.22 4.76
CA ILE A 16 -13.16 9.65 6.09
C ILE A 16 -14.22 10.49 6.80
N GLU A 17 -14.14 11.81 6.68
CA GLU A 17 -15.10 12.74 7.31
C GLU A 17 -16.50 12.72 6.68
N LYS A 18 -16.64 12.16 5.46
CA LYS A 18 -17.90 12.08 4.70
C LYS A 18 -18.69 10.78 4.92
N ASP A 19 -18.26 9.96 5.89
CA ASP A 19 -18.96 8.75 6.38
C ASP A 19 -19.18 7.62 5.36
N ASP A 20 -18.23 7.40 4.43
CA ASP A 20 -18.16 6.20 3.59
C ASP A 20 -16.87 5.40 3.85
N PRO A 21 -16.83 4.56 4.91
CA PRO A 21 -15.63 3.80 5.27
C PRO A 21 -15.26 2.74 4.23
N GLY A 22 -16.23 2.17 3.52
CA GLY A 22 -16.00 1.13 2.52
C GLY A 22 -15.29 1.67 1.28
N ASP A 23 -15.81 2.77 0.72
CA ASP A 23 -15.18 3.46 -0.41
C ASP A 23 -13.81 4.03 -0.03
N THR A 24 -13.66 4.52 1.19
CA THR A 24 -12.37 5.01 1.69
C THR A 24 -11.33 3.88 1.71
N ILE A 25 -11.67 2.70 2.23
CA ILE A 25 -10.76 1.53 2.23
C ILE A 25 -10.41 1.12 0.78
N GLY A 26 -11.38 1.17 -0.14
CA GLY A 26 -11.14 0.98 -1.57
C GLY A 26 -10.10 1.95 -2.10
N SER A 27 -10.29 3.24 -1.82
CA SER A 27 -9.38 4.31 -2.24
C SER A 27 -7.96 4.13 -1.66
N CYS A 28 -7.81 3.60 -0.45
CA CYS A 28 -6.51 3.26 0.13
C CYS A 28 -5.79 2.17 -0.67
N LYS A 29 -6.51 1.11 -1.07
CA LYS A 29 -5.95 0.04 -1.91
C LYS A 29 -5.49 0.60 -3.26
N ASP A 30 -6.35 1.40 -3.90
CA ASP A 30 -6.08 1.98 -5.22
C ASP A 30 -4.88 2.92 -5.19
N LEU A 31 -4.70 3.68 -4.11
CA LEU A 31 -3.51 4.50 -3.89
C LEU A 31 -2.24 3.63 -3.89
N VAL A 32 -2.19 2.57 -3.09
CA VAL A 32 -1.02 1.69 -3.03
C VAL A 32 -0.76 1.02 -4.40
N GLU A 33 -1.80 0.50 -5.06
CA GLU A 33 -1.66 -0.13 -6.38
C GLU A 33 -1.15 0.85 -7.43
N SER A 34 -1.60 2.10 -7.40
CA SER A 34 -1.15 3.15 -8.32
C SER A 34 0.34 3.45 -8.16
N VAL A 35 0.83 3.55 -6.92
CA VAL A 35 2.26 3.79 -6.64
C VAL A 35 3.11 2.59 -7.07
N ILE A 36 2.68 1.38 -6.70
CA ILE A 36 3.38 0.15 -7.09
C ILE A 36 3.43 0.02 -8.62
N ALA A 37 2.32 0.25 -9.30
CA ALA A 37 2.25 0.15 -10.76
C ALA A 37 3.22 1.12 -11.44
N GLN A 38 3.28 2.38 -10.98
CA GLN A 38 4.23 3.36 -11.51
C GLN A 38 5.69 2.93 -11.35
N ILE A 39 6.06 2.44 -10.17
CA ILE A 39 7.44 1.99 -9.91
C ILE A 39 7.78 0.75 -10.75
N LEU A 40 6.88 -0.23 -10.81
CA LEU A 40 7.11 -1.46 -11.57
C LEU A 40 7.18 -1.21 -13.08
N ASP A 41 6.33 -0.33 -13.60
CA ASP A 41 6.35 0.11 -15.00
C ASP A 41 7.67 0.80 -15.33
N ALA A 42 8.09 1.77 -14.50
CA ALA A 42 9.38 2.44 -14.67
C ALA A 42 10.59 1.49 -14.53
N ARG A 43 10.41 0.33 -13.89
CA ARG A 43 11.42 -0.73 -13.77
C ARG A 43 11.33 -1.82 -14.84
N GLY A 44 10.36 -1.73 -15.76
CA GLY A 44 10.10 -2.77 -16.76
C GLY A 44 9.73 -4.12 -16.15
N VAL A 45 9.17 -4.14 -14.93
CA VAL A 45 8.76 -5.37 -14.24
C VAL A 45 7.30 -5.68 -14.58
N PRO A 46 7.00 -6.80 -15.25
CA PRO A 46 5.65 -7.11 -15.67
C PRO A 46 4.71 -7.41 -14.50
N VAL A 47 3.51 -6.83 -14.55
CA VAL A 47 2.42 -7.08 -13.59
C VAL A 47 1.29 -7.82 -14.32
N SER A 48 0.84 -8.92 -13.73
CA SER A 48 -0.31 -9.67 -14.25
C SER A 48 -1.61 -9.09 -13.71
N SER A 49 -2.69 -9.15 -14.51
CA SER A 49 -4.04 -8.83 -14.06
C SER A 49 -4.54 -9.72 -12.92
N ARG A 50 -3.89 -10.88 -12.70
CA ARG A 50 -4.18 -11.81 -11.59
C ARG A 50 -3.34 -11.55 -10.34
N ASP A 51 -2.43 -10.57 -10.37
CA ASP A 51 -1.65 -10.22 -9.19
C ASP A 51 -2.53 -9.46 -8.20
N ASP A 52 -2.70 -10.02 -7.01
CA ASP A 52 -3.27 -9.30 -5.88
C ASP A 52 -2.28 -8.27 -5.32
N LEU A 53 -2.76 -7.45 -4.38
CA LEU A 53 -1.94 -6.40 -3.78
C LEU A 53 -0.67 -6.94 -3.10
N GLY A 54 -0.73 -8.11 -2.45
CA GLY A 54 0.43 -8.73 -1.81
C GLY A 54 1.48 -9.16 -2.85
N LYS A 55 1.07 -9.79 -3.95
CA LYS A 55 1.96 -10.15 -5.06
C LYS A 55 2.61 -8.92 -5.68
N LYS A 56 1.83 -7.87 -5.93
CA LYS A 56 2.35 -6.57 -6.42
C LYS A 56 3.37 -5.98 -5.46
N PHE A 57 3.09 -6.01 -4.14
CA PHE A 57 4.00 -5.51 -3.12
C PHE A 57 5.33 -6.27 -3.08
N LYS A 58 5.30 -7.61 -3.15
CA LYS A 58 6.53 -8.41 -3.23
C LYS A 58 7.38 -8.05 -4.45
N LYS A 59 6.74 -7.92 -5.62
CA LYS A 59 7.43 -7.51 -6.85
C LYS A 59 8.14 -6.17 -6.71
N VAL A 60 7.50 -5.16 -6.10
CA VAL A 60 8.15 -3.84 -5.96
C VAL A 60 9.29 -3.86 -4.94
N VAL A 61 9.14 -4.61 -3.84
CA VAL A 61 10.20 -4.82 -2.85
C VAL A 61 11.43 -5.44 -3.51
N ASP A 62 11.24 -6.44 -4.37
CA ASP A 62 12.33 -7.10 -5.08
C ASP A 62 12.92 -6.18 -6.17
N ALA A 63 12.08 -5.46 -6.92
CA ALA A 63 12.50 -4.51 -7.95
C ALA A 63 13.34 -3.35 -7.38
N LEU A 64 13.06 -2.93 -6.16
CA LEU A 64 13.82 -1.91 -5.44
C LEU A 64 14.95 -2.47 -4.57
N ARG A 65 15.11 -3.80 -4.50
CA ARG A 65 16.14 -4.50 -3.69
C ARG A 65 16.09 -4.15 -2.19
N LEU A 66 14.92 -3.87 -1.64
CA LEU A 66 14.77 -3.32 -0.27
C LEU A 66 15.22 -4.24 0.87
N ARG A 67 15.45 -5.52 0.59
CA ARG A 67 15.89 -6.51 1.59
C ARG A 67 17.40 -6.73 1.59
N THR A 68 18.08 -6.43 0.49
CA THR A 68 19.50 -6.75 0.34
C THR A 68 20.35 -5.65 0.93
N ASN A 69 21.11 -5.95 1.99
CA ASN A 69 21.98 -4.99 2.65
C ASN A 69 21.26 -3.67 3.01
N ALA A 70 20.06 -3.80 3.56
CA ALA A 70 19.16 -2.68 3.82
C ALA A 70 19.80 -1.61 4.73
N VAL A 71 20.72 -2.02 5.62
CA VAL A 71 21.58 -1.13 6.41
C VAL A 71 23.04 -1.54 6.19
N PRO A 72 23.76 -0.85 5.29
CA PRO A 72 25.16 -1.17 4.97
C PRO A 72 26.06 -1.18 6.21
N GLY A 73 26.77 -2.30 6.41
CA GLY A 73 27.70 -2.47 7.54
C GLY A 73 27.06 -2.94 8.84
N ASP A 74 25.73 -3.10 8.90
CA ASP A 74 25.02 -3.62 10.08
C ASP A 74 24.05 -4.76 9.70
N PRO A 75 24.48 -6.03 9.81
CA PRO A 75 23.64 -7.18 9.52
C PRO A 75 22.41 -7.30 10.43
N LYS A 76 22.51 -6.89 11.70
CA LYS A 76 21.39 -6.98 12.66
C LYS A 76 20.32 -5.94 12.33
N ALA A 77 20.72 -4.71 12.03
CA ALA A 77 19.79 -3.69 11.58
C ALA A 77 19.17 -4.04 10.22
N SER A 78 19.95 -4.61 9.29
CA SER A 78 19.44 -5.11 8.01
C SER A 78 18.36 -6.20 8.18
N GLU A 79 18.57 -7.12 9.12
CA GLU A 79 17.58 -8.14 9.47
C GLU A 79 16.30 -7.52 10.05
N ALA A 80 16.43 -6.55 10.95
CA ALA A 80 15.30 -5.85 11.55
C ALA A 80 14.46 -5.10 10.50
N VAL A 81 15.09 -4.37 9.58
CA VAL A 81 14.41 -3.70 8.46
C VAL A 81 13.70 -4.71 7.56
N THR A 82 14.36 -5.84 7.26
CA THR A 82 13.74 -6.93 6.49
C THR A 82 12.55 -7.55 7.23
N GLY A 83 12.57 -7.60 8.57
CA GLY A 83 11.44 -7.97 9.41
C GLY A 83 10.26 -7.01 9.26
N VAL A 84 10.52 -5.69 9.29
CA VAL A 84 9.49 -4.66 9.07
C VAL A 84 8.85 -4.80 7.68
N ILE A 85 9.65 -4.97 6.63
CA ILE A 85 9.15 -5.16 5.25
C ILE A 85 8.29 -6.41 5.13
N ARG A 86 8.64 -7.51 5.82
CA ARG A 86 7.80 -8.72 5.89
C ARG A 86 6.47 -8.45 6.59
N GLY A 87 6.47 -7.64 7.66
CA GLY A 87 5.24 -7.17 8.30
C GLY A 87 4.36 -6.37 7.35
N LEU A 88 4.94 -5.45 6.58
CA LEU A 88 4.22 -4.66 5.58
C LEU A 88 3.63 -5.51 4.46
N ASP A 89 4.31 -6.57 4.01
CA ASP A 89 3.77 -7.53 3.04
C ASP A 89 2.48 -8.18 3.57
N GLN A 90 2.48 -8.64 4.84
CA GLN A 90 1.28 -9.16 5.47
C GLN A 90 0.18 -8.09 5.59
N THR A 91 0.55 -6.85 5.92
CA THR A 91 -0.40 -5.72 5.97
C THR A 91 -1.03 -5.47 4.60
N MET A 92 -0.28 -5.53 3.50
CA MET A 92 -0.79 -5.33 2.15
C MET A 92 -1.73 -6.44 1.69
N GLN A 93 -1.44 -7.70 2.03
CA GLN A 93 -2.36 -8.82 1.82
C GLN A 93 -3.67 -8.60 2.58
N ASN A 94 -3.58 -8.21 3.86
CA ASN A 94 -4.74 -7.96 4.71
C ASN A 94 -5.54 -6.72 4.28
N LEU A 95 -4.89 -5.69 3.74
CA LEU A 95 -5.57 -4.52 3.17
C LEU A 95 -6.42 -4.90 1.95
N GLY A 96 -5.91 -5.78 1.08
CA GLY A 96 -6.69 -6.34 -0.02
C GLY A 96 -7.91 -7.13 0.46
N ALA A 97 -7.73 -7.99 1.47
CA ALA A 97 -8.82 -8.74 2.09
C ALA A 97 -9.85 -7.83 2.77
N LEU A 98 -9.40 -6.81 3.50
CA LEU A 98 -10.25 -5.81 4.16
C LEU A 98 -11.09 -5.06 3.14
N ARG A 99 -10.51 -4.63 2.01
CA ARG A 99 -11.27 -4.01 0.92
C ARG A 99 -12.37 -4.92 0.41
N ASN A 100 -12.06 -6.21 0.19
CA ASN A 100 -13.05 -7.17 -0.30
C ASN A 100 -14.19 -7.38 0.72
N ALA A 101 -13.88 -7.39 2.02
CA ALA A 101 -14.88 -7.50 3.08
C ALA A 101 -15.69 -6.21 3.26
N ALA A 102 -15.07 -5.04 3.09
CA ALA A 102 -15.70 -3.74 3.25
C ALA A 102 -16.61 -3.38 2.07
N GLY A 103 -16.19 -3.72 0.85
CA GLY A 103 -16.82 -3.36 -0.41
C GLY A 103 -17.84 -4.38 -0.92
N THR A 104 -18.75 -4.87 -0.07
CA THR A 104 -19.77 -5.86 -0.43
C THR A 104 -20.67 -5.40 -1.59
N GLY A 105 -20.28 -5.75 -2.82
CA GLY A 105 -21.13 -5.69 -3.99
C GLY A 105 -22.35 -6.62 -3.88
N HIS A 106 -23.42 -6.23 -4.59
CA HIS A 106 -24.68 -6.96 -4.85
C HIS A 106 -25.66 -7.11 -3.66
N GLY A 107 -26.34 -6.03 -3.29
CA GLY A 107 -27.74 -6.11 -2.83
C GLY A 107 -28.02 -6.65 -1.41
N ARG A 108 -27.10 -6.53 -0.45
CA ARG A 108 -27.45 -6.81 0.96
C ARG A 108 -28.15 -5.63 1.63
N ALA A 109 -29.21 -5.92 2.37
CA ALA A 109 -30.01 -4.96 3.14
C ALA A 109 -29.32 -4.40 4.40
N SER A 110 -28.09 -4.83 4.73
CA SER A 110 -27.37 -4.44 5.95
C SER A 110 -26.17 -3.54 5.65
N THR A 111 -26.01 -2.49 6.46
CA THR A 111 -24.83 -1.61 6.48
C THR A 111 -23.53 -2.40 6.72
N SER A 112 -22.46 -1.99 6.03
CA SER A 112 -21.13 -2.60 6.19
C SER A 112 -20.63 -2.44 7.64
N PRO A 113 -20.05 -3.48 8.29
CA PRO A 113 -19.58 -3.38 9.67
C PRO A 113 -18.29 -2.56 9.81
N VAL A 114 -17.69 -2.11 8.70
CA VAL A 114 -16.52 -1.23 8.76
C VAL A 114 -16.90 0.19 9.18
N THR A 115 -16.07 0.80 10.00
CA THR A 115 -16.30 2.15 10.54
C THR A 115 -15.14 3.06 10.17
N ARG A 116 -15.27 4.37 10.40
CA ARG A 116 -14.19 5.35 10.15
C ARG A 116 -12.85 4.96 10.75
N ARG A 117 -12.82 4.35 11.95
CA ARG A 117 -11.55 3.93 12.58
C ARG A 117 -10.82 2.86 11.76
N HIS A 118 -11.57 1.96 11.12
CA HIS A 118 -11.00 0.93 10.24
C HIS A 118 -10.50 1.54 8.93
N ALA A 119 -11.24 2.51 8.37
CA ALA A 119 -10.81 3.26 7.21
C ALA A 119 -9.54 4.10 7.49
N ARG A 120 -9.45 4.72 8.67
CA ARG A 120 -8.26 5.44 9.15
C ARG A 120 -7.06 4.50 9.29
N LEU A 121 -7.25 3.30 9.86
CA LEU A 121 -6.20 2.28 9.94
C LEU A 121 -5.68 1.89 8.54
N ALA A 122 -6.59 1.66 7.59
CA ALA A 122 -6.25 1.36 6.21
C ALA A 122 -5.47 2.50 5.53
N LEU A 123 -5.89 3.75 5.76
CA LEU A 123 -5.20 4.94 5.25
C LEU A 123 -3.78 5.05 5.81
N ASN A 124 -3.60 4.89 7.12
CA ASN A 124 -2.28 4.97 7.74
C ASN A 124 -1.34 3.89 7.19
N ALA A 125 -1.84 2.66 7.01
CA ALA A 125 -1.06 1.59 6.38
C ALA A 125 -0.67 1.92 4.93
N ALA A 126 -1.60 2.47 4.14
CA ALA A 126 -1.34 2.89 2.77
C ALA A 126 -0.32 4.03 2.68
N VAL A 127 -0.42 5.03 3.56
CA VAL A 127 0.53 6.15 3.65
C VAL A 127 1.94 5.63 3.97
N THR A 128 2.10 4.84 5.04
CA THR A 128 3.40 4.28 5.41
C THR A 128 4.06 3.54 4.24
N VAL A 129 3.31 2.68 3.54
CA VAL A 129 3.85 1.92 2.41
C VAL A 129 4.21 2.84 1.24
N THR A 130 3.31 3.75 0.86
CA THR A 130 3.54 4.61 -0.31
C THR A 130 4.68 5.58 -0.09
N GLU A 131 4.79 6.20 1.08
CA GLU A 131 5.90 7.09 1.43
C GLU A 131 7.24 6.35 1.42
N TYR A 132 7.29 5.16 2.02
CA TYR A 132 8.53 4.37 2.03
C TYR A 132 8.96 3.95 0.61
N LEU A 133 8.03 3.44 -0.21
CA LEU A 133 8.33 3.04 -1.58
C LEU A 133 8.80 4.22 -2.44
N PHE A 134 8.19 5.40 -2.30
CA PHE A 134 8.62 6.60 -3.01
C PHE A 134 10.01 7.07 -2.59
N ALA A 135 10.28 7.12 -1.29
CA ALA A 135 11.58 7.53 -0.78
C ALA A 135 12.69 6.60 -1.30
N GLU A 136 12.45 5.29 -1.36
CA GLU A 136 13.41 4.33 -1.92
C GLU A 136 13.53 4.43 -3.45
N TRP A 137 12.44 4.76 -4.14
CA TRP A 137 12.46 4.98 -5.58
C TRP A 137 13.30 6.21 -5.98
N GLU A 138 13.11 7.34 -5.29
CA GLU A 138 13.83 8.60 -5.55
C GLU A 138 15.35 8.45 -5.31
N LYS A 139 15.77 7.66 -4.31
CA LYS A 139 17.20 7.38 -4.08
C LYS A 139 17.88 6.71 -5.28
N ILE A 140 17.13 5.91 -6.03
CA ILE A 140 17.67 5.09 -7.13
C ILE A 140 17.40 5.76 -8.50
N ASN A 141 16.50 6.74 -8.57
CA ASN A 141 16.24 7.58 -9.75
C ASN A 141 16.23 9.08 -9.38
N PRO A 142 17.40 9.70 -9.27
CA PRO A 142 17.55 11.14 -9.02
C PRO A 142 17.12 12.00 -10.23
#